data_AF-A0A9P0ZDR1-F1
#
_entry.id   AF-A0A9P0ZDR1-F1
#
_cell.length_a   1.000
_cell.length_b   1.000
_cell.length_c   1.000
_cell.angle_alpha   90.00
_cell.angle_beta   90.00
_cell.angle_gamma   90.00
#
_symmetry.space_group_name_H-M   'P 1'
#
loop_
_entity.id
_entity.type
_entity.pdbx_description
1 polymer ?
#
loop_
_entity_poly.entity_id
_entity_poly.type
_entity_poly.pdbx_seq_one_letter_code
_entity_poly.pdbx_strand_id
1 'polypeptide(L)'
;MLYDKVLEINKSRTNWALRLRLIRAYTTPSFSNKSITNTLECIFHDSEGDRVHATIRRERVMHFKESLKEGQLYSVRNFIVAPNDMKYKTTTLAYKILFNHKTMAVDIIDGNFPTFLFNFKPFVKLAYAN
;
A
#
# COMPACT_ATOMS: atom_id res chain seq x y z
N MET A 1 -1.43 -20.84 4.03
CA MET A 1 -0.12 -20.15 4.08
C MET A 1 -0.23 -19.06 5.15
N LEU A 2 0.76 -18.97 6.04
CA LEU A 2 0.81 -17.91 7.04
C LEU A 2 1.19 -16.60 6.35
N TYR A 3 0.47 -15.52 6.67
CA TYR A 3 0.76 -14.18 6.17
C TYR A 3 1.44 -13.36 7.28
N ASP A 4 2.37 -12.51 6.90
CA ASP A 4 3.03 -11.57 7.80
C ASP A 4 2.09 -10.40 8.15
N LYS A 5 2.44 -9.61 9.17
CA LYS A 5 1.73 -8.37 9.52
C LYS A 5 2.41 -7.14 8.93
N VAL A 6 1.64 -6.08 8.68
CA VAL A 6 2.19 -4.81 8.17
C VAL A 6 3.25 -4.23 9.11
N LEU A 7 3.06 -4.32 10.42
CA LEU A 7 4.02 -3.79 11.40
C LEU A 7 5.33 -4.59 11.48
N GLU A 8 5.37 -5.81 10.96
CA GLU A 8 6.57 -6.68 11.01
C GLU A 8 7.52 -6.40 9.85
N ILE A 9 7.05 -5.74 8.79
CA ILE A 9 7.84 -5.53 7.59
C ILE A 9 9.09 -4.70 7.88
N ASN A 10 10.20 -5.13 7.29
CA ASN A 10 11.48 -4.46 7.41
C ASN A 10 12.36 -4.84 6.21
N LYS A 11 13.55 -4.23 6.13
CA LYS A 11 14.46 -4.36 4.99
C LYS A 11 15.26 -5.67 4.94
N SER A 12 15.15 -6.56 5.94
CA SER A 12 16.00 -7.76 6.04
C SER A 12 15.76 -8.79 4.94
N ARG A 13 14.55 -8.80 4.34
CA ARG A 13 14.13 -9.78 3.34
C ARG A 13 13.15 -9.18 2.34
N THR A 14 12.94 -9.88 1.23
CA THR A 14 12.01 -9.47 0.17
C THR A 14 10.93 -10.51 -0.13
N ASN A 15 10.94 -11.67 0.54
CA ASN A 15 9.95 -12.74 0.37
C ASN A 15 8.73 -12.60 1.29
N TRP A 16 8.41 -11.37 1.70
CA TRP A 16 7.23 -11.04 2.49
C TRP A 16 5.94 -11.47 1.78
N ALA A 17 4.93 -11.85 2.57
CA ALA A 17 3.59 -12.13 2.08
C ALA A 17 2.54 -11.48 2.99
N LEU A 18 1.79 -10.52 2.46
CA LEU A 18 0.74 -9.80 3.19
C LEU A 18 -0.64 -10.07 2.58
N ARG A 19 -1.68 -9.99 3.42
CA ARG A 19 -3.07 -9.83 2.98
C ARG A 19 -3.47 -8.39 3.16
N LEU A 20 -3.81 -7.73 2.05
CA LEU A 20 -3.98 -6.28 2.01
C LEU A 20 -5.25 -5.91 1.29
N ARG A 21 -6.14 -5.17 1.96
CA ARG A 21 -7.31 -4.55 1.30
C ARG A 21 -6.93 -3.16 0.79
N LEU A 22 -7.22 -2.90 -0.48
CA LEU A 22 -6.91 -1.63 -1.12
C LEU A 22 -7.92 -0.56 -0.69
N ILE A 23 -7.47 0.47 0.01
CA ILE A 23 -8.30 1.60 0.46
C ILE A 23 -8.44 2.64 -0.65
N ARG A 24 -7.31 2.99 -1.26
CA ARG A 24 -7.20 4.11 -2.19
C ARG A 24 -6.12 3.83 -3.21
N ALA A 25 -6.39 4.16 -4.47
CA ALA A 25 -5.42 4.11 -5.56
C ALA A 25 -5.45 5.43 -6.34
N TYR A 26 -4.29 6.01 -6.63
CA TYR A 26 -4.18 7.22 -7.43
C TYR A 26 -2.88 7.22 -8.24
N THR A 27 -2.91 7.89 -9.40
CA THR A 27 -1.72 8.03 -10.24
C THR A 27 -1.03 9.36 -9.98
N THR A 28 0.29 9.38 -10.05
CA THR A 28 1.05 10.63 -10.11
C THR A 28 1.61 10.84 -11.53
N PRO A 29 1.57 12.07 -12.05
CA PRO A 29 2.18 12.38 -13.34
C PRO A 29 3.71 12.41 -13.26
N SER A 30 4.37 12.26 -14.40
CA SER A 30 5.81 12.52 -14.53
C SER A 30 6.09 14.01 -14.38
N PHE A 31 7.19 14.34 -13.71
CA PHE A 31 7.67 15.71 -13.59
C PHE A 31 7.99 16.34 -14.94
N SER A 32 8.55 15.56 -15.87
CA SER A 32 8.95 16.04 -17.20
C SER A 32 7.79 16.16 -18.18
N ASN A 33 6.73 15.37 -17.99
CA ASN A 33 5.54 15.41 -18.85
C ASN A 33 4.30 14.95 -18.08
N LYS A 34 3.39 15.89 -17.83
CA LYS A 34 2.20 15.64 -17.01
C LYS A 34 1.16 14.73 -17.65
N SER A 35 1.22 14.48 -18.97
CA SER A 35 0.32 13.52 -19.62
C SER A 35 0.74 12.07 -19.39
N ILE A 36 1.94 11.83 -18.85
CA ILE A 36 2.48 10.51 -18.61
C ILE A 36 2.36 10.16 -17.13
N THR A 37 1.73 9.03 -16.83
CA THR A 37 1.75 8.48 -15.47
C THR A 37 3.16 8.01 -15.09
N ASN A 38 3.67 8.51 -13.97
CA ASN A 38 4.94 8.12 -13.38
C ASN A 38 4.81 7.00 -12.37
N THR A 39 3.80 7.07 -11.51
CA THR A 39 3.54 6.03 -10.51
C THR A 39 2.05 5.81 -10.34
N LEU A 40 1.71 4.61 -9.90
CA LEU A 40 0.45 4.29 -9.25
C LEU A 40 0.76 4.12 -7.77
N GLU A 41 0.15 4.97 -6.95
CA GLU A 41 0.26 4.93 -5.49
C GLU A 41 -0.97 4.26 -4.91
N CYS A 42 -0.77 3.39 -3.95
CA CYS A 42 -1.81 2.61 -3.30
C CYS A 42 -1.68 2.71 -1.78
N ILE A 43 -2.82 2.78 -1.11
CA ILE A 43 -2.91 2.72 0.35
C ILE A 43 -3.66 1.45 0.70
N PHE A 44 -3.04 0.56 1.46
CA PHE A 44 -3.63 -0.68 1.90
C PHE A 44 -3.80 -0.71 3.42
N HIS A 45 -4.69 -1.60 3.91
CA HIS A 45 -4.66 -2.05 5.31
C HIS A 45 -4.57 -3.58 5.39
N ASP A 46 -4.01 -4.10 6.49
CA ASP A 46 -4.07 -5.51 6.85
C ASP A 46 -5.27 -5.83 7.78
N SER A 47 -5.31 -7.03 8.34
CA SER A 47 -6.39 -7.48 9.22
C SER A 47 -6.47 -6.74 10.56
N GLU A 48 -5.39 -6.11 11.00
CA GLU A 48 -5.33 -5.33 12.25
C GLU A 48 -5.70 -3.85 12.00
N GLY A 49 -5.84 -3.46 10.73
CA GLY A 49 -6.09 -2.08 10.33
C GLY A 49 -4.82 -1.25 10.18
N ASP A 50 -3.65 -1.87 10.29
CA ASP A 50 -2.37 -1.22 10.05
C ASP A 50 -2.22 -0.91 8.57
N ARG A 51 -1.82 0.34 8.29
CA ARG A 51 -1.80 0.89 6.93
C ARG A 51 -0.40 0.92 6.36
N VAL A 52 -0.27 0.46 5.12
CA VAL A 52 0.97 0.52 4.37
C VAL A 52 0.76 1.26 3.05
N HIS A 53 1.71 2.12 2.73
CA HIS A 53 1.79 2.76 1.42
C HIS A 53 2.52 1.85 0.45
N ALA A 54 2.02 1.74 -0.77
CA ALA A 54 2.64 0.98 -1.84
C ALA A 54 2.84 1.86 -3.07
N THR A 55 4.04 1.84 -3.62
CA THR A 55 4.36 2.54 -4.87
C THR A 55 4.61 1.54 -5.98
N ILE A 56 3.86 1.66 -7.07
CA ILE A 56 4.08 0.96 -8.33
C ILE A 56 4.67 1.95 -9.33
N ARG A 57 5.92 1.72 -9.73
CA ARG A 57 6.63 2.60 -10.68
C ARG A 57 6.17 2.38 -12.12
N ARG A 58 6.42 3.38 -12.96
CA ARG A 58 5.98 3.48 -14.36
C ARG A 58 6.05 2.17 -15.13
N GLU A 59 7.18 1.48 -15.04
CA GLU A 59 7.46 0.20 -15.72
C GLU A 59 6.48 -0.94 -15.35
N ARG A 60 5.78 -0.81 -14.22
CA ARG A 60 4.80 -1.78 -13.71
C ARG A 60 3.37 -1.23 -13.65
N VAL A 61 3.14 0.06 -13.90
CA VAL A 61 1.79 0.65 -13.78
C VAL A 61 0.80 -0.08 -14.67
N MET A 62 1.13 -0.30 -15.95
CA MET A 62 0.22 -0.97 -16.89
C MET A 62 -0.13 -2.41 -16.48
N HIS A 63 0.74 -3.08 -15.71
CA HIS A 63 0.49 -4.43 -15.23
C HIS A 63 -0.53 -4.47 -14.09
N PHE A 64 -0.59 -3.44 -13.24
CA PHE A 64 -1.39 -3.46 -12.02
C PHE A 64 -2.60 -2.51 -12.04
N LYS A 65 -2.62 -1.50 -12.92
CA LYS A 65 -3.64 -0.45 -12.91
C LYS A 65 -5.07 -1.00 -13.05
N GLU A 66 -5.26 -1.98 -13.93
CA GLU A 66 -6.59 -2.56 -14.18
C GLU A 66 -6.97 -3.64 -13.15
N SER A 67 -5.98 -4.27 -12.52
CA SER A 67 -6.20 -5.34 -11.53
C SER A 67 -6.40 -4.82 -10.12
N LEU A 68 -5.73 -3.72 -9.74
CA LEU A 68 -5.81 -3.13 -8.40
C LEU A 68 -7.02 -2.19 -8.28
N LYS A 69 -8.14 -2.75 -7.86
CA LYS A 69 -9.39 -2.06 -7.60
C LYS A 69 -9.58 -1.78 -6.11
N GLU A 70 -9.96 -0.54 -5.79
CA GLU A 70 -10.30 -0.13 -4.42
C GLU A 70 -11.40 -1.03 -3.83
N GLY A 71 -11.33 -1.29 -2.53
CA GLY A 71 -12.22 -2.19 -1.81
C GLY A 71 -11.83 -3.67 -1.89
N GLN A 72 -11.05 -4.10 -2.89
CA GLN A 72 -10.69 -5.52 -3.04
C GLN A 72 -9.53 -5.94 -2.13
N LEU A 73 -9.45 -7.25 -1.88
CA LEU A 73 -8.47 -7.88 -1.00
C LEU A 73 -7.44 -8.65 -1.81
N TYR A 74 -6.16 -8.44 -1.52
CA TYR A 74 -5.07 -9.04 -2.28
C TYR A 74 -4.13 -9.83 -1.38
N SER A 75 -3.63 -10.94 -1.90
CA SER A 75 -2.37 -11.52 -1.46
C SER A 75 -1.22 -10.82 -2.19
N VAL A 76 -0.46 -10.00 -1.46
CA VAL A 76 0.68 -9.24 -2.00
C VAL A 76 1.98 -9.85 -1.52
N ARG A 77 2.87 -10.22 -2.45
CA ARG A 77 4.09 -11.00 -2.16
C ARG A 77 5.28 -10.48 -2.93
N ASN A 78 6.49 -10.81 -2.45
CA ASN A 78 7.74 -10.59 -3.16
C ASN A 78 8.01 -9.10 -3.50
N PHE A 79 7.66 -8.20 -2.58
CA PHE A 79 7.86 -6.75 -2.71
C PHE A 79 9.14 -6.29 -2.02
N ILE A 80 9.58 -5.07 -2.33
CA ILE A 80 10.71 -4.41 -1.67
C ILE A 80 10.17 -3.52 -0.55
N VAL A 81 10.84 -3.53 0.61
CA VAL A 81 10.55 -2.59 1.71
C VAL A 81 11.51 -1.40 1.62
N ALA A 82 10.97 -0.18 1.61
CA ALA A 82 11.73 1.07 1.56
C ALA A 82 11.31 2.00 2.70
N PRO A 83 12.16 2.96 3.11
CA PRO A 83 11.74 4.01 4.04
C PRO A 83 10.52 4.77 3.52
N ASN A 84 9.60 5.12 4.42
CA ASN A 84 8.53 6.05 4.13
C ASN A 84 9.05 7.50 4.27
N ASP A 85 9.80 7.91 3.24
CA ASP A 85 10.45 9.21 3.08
C ASP A 85 9.59 10.22 2.30
N MET A 86 8.30 9.94 2.13
CA MET A 86 7.40 10.82 1.41
C MET A 86 7.21 12.14 2.17
N LYS A 87 7.26 13.25 1.43
CA LYS A 87 6.94 14.58 1.97
C LYS A 87 5.52 14.64 2.53
N TYR A 88 4.58 13.98 1.84
CA TYR A 88 3.19 13.86 2.27
C TYR A 88 2.91 12.39 2.61
N LYS A 89 2.88 12.08 3.90
CA LYS A 89 2.68 10.71 4.38
C LYS A 89 1.20 10.36 4.43
N THR A 90 0.85 9.21 3.87
CA THR A 90 -0.51 8.65 3.89
C THR A 90 -0.72 7.63 5.02
N THR A 91 0.36 7.25 5.68
CA THR A 91 0.42 6.33 6.82
C THR A 91 1.56 6.75 7.75
N THR A 92 1.41 6.46 9.05
CA THR A 92 2.42 6.68 10.09
C THR A 92 3.53 5.63 10.09
N LEU A 93 3.40 4.55 9.32
CA LEU A 93 4.40 3.49 9.24
C LEU A 93 5.75 4.04 8.72
N ALA A 94 6.85 3.63 9.35
CA ALA A 94 8.20 4.05 8.97
C ALA A 94 8.64 3.52 7.59
N TYR A 95 7.94 2.52 7.07
CA TYR A 95 8.23 1.86 5.80
C TYR A 95 7.06 1.96 4.82
N LYS A 96 7.40 1.86 3.53
CA LYS A 96 6.49 1.67 2.41
C LYS A 96 6.93 0.44 1.60
N ILE A 97 6.03 -0.13 0.81
CA ILE A 97 6.36 -1.23 -0.09
C ILE A 97 6.49 -0.73 -1.53
N LEU A 98 7.44 -1.29 -2.28
CA LEU A 98 7.65 -1.00 -3.68
C LEU A 98 7.39 -2.27 -4.48
N PHE A 99 6.53 -2.14 -5.49
CA PHE A 99 6.27 -3.25 -6.41
C PHE A 99 7.42 -3.32 -7.42
N ASN A 100 8.01 -4.51 -7.53
CA ASN A 100 9.10 -4.80 -8.45
C ASN A 100 8.66 -5.88 -9.46
N HIS A 101 9.61 -6.39 -10.24
CA HIS A 101 9.33 -7.39 -11.26
C HIS A 101 8.88 -8.76 -10.72
N LYS A 102 9.25 -9.08 -9.46
CA LYS A 102 8.88 -10.32 -8.75
C LYS A 102 7.60 -10.18 -7.94
N THR A 103 7.12 -8.95 -7.74
CA THR A 103 5.95 -8.69 -6.91
C THR A 103 4.71 -9.30 -7.54
N MET A 104 3.97 -10.06 -6.73
CA MET A 104 2.69 -10.65 -7.08
C MET A 104 1.61 -9.98 -6.24
N ALA A 105 0.50 -9.59 -6.88
CA ALA A 105 -0.71 -9.14 -6.19
C ALA A 105 -1.88 -9.93 -6.79
N VAL A 106 -2.36 -10.92 -6.04
CA VAL A 106 -3.44 -11.82 -6.49
C VAL A 106 -4.69 -11.46 -5.71
N ASP A 107 -5.80 -11.21 -6.42
CA ASP A 107 -7.11 -10.99 -5.82
C ASP A 107 -7.55 -12.25 -5.06
N ILE A 108 -8.06 -12.08 -3.85
CA ILE A 108 -8.49 -13.17 -2.97
C ILE A 108 -9.82 -12.83 -2.32
N ILE A 109 -10.63 -13.86 -2.09
CA ILE A 109 -11.95 -13.72 -1.48
C ILE A 109 -11.89 -14.16 -0.02
N ASP A 110 -12.27 -13.26 0.89
CA ASP A 110 -12.53 -13.58 2.29
C ASP A 110 -13.53 -12.56 2.84
N GLY A 111 -14.77 -13.02 3.06
CA GLY A 111 -15.86 -12.18 3.56
C GLY A 111 -15.67 -11.73 5.01
N ASN A 112 -14.79 -12.39 5.77
CA ASN A 112 -14.52 -12.03 7.17
C ASN A 112 -13.36 -11.02 7.29
N PHE A 113 -12.65 -10.73 6.19
CA PHE A 113 -11.56 -9.76 6.24
C PHE A 113 -12.12 -8.34 6.39
N PRO A 114 -11.63 -7.55 7.36
CA PRO A 114 -12.22 -6.27 7.71
C PRO A 114 -12.17 -5.24 6.57
N THR A 115 -12.97 -4.18 6.68
CA THR A 115 -13.06 -3.08 5.70
C THR A 115 -12.79 -1.74 6.39
N PHE A 116 -11.54 -1.52 6.78
CA PHE A 116 -11.13 -0.33 7.53
C PHE A 116 -10.90 0.87 6.60
N LEU A 117 -12.00 1.51 6.18
CA LEU A 117 -11.93 2.70 5.31
C LEU A 117 -11.39 3.93 6.06
N PHE A 118 -11.78 4.11 7.32
CA PHE A 118 -11.43 5.26 8.15
C PHE A 118 -10.53 4.89 9.33
N ASN A 119 -9.65 5.81 9.73
CA ASN A 119 -8.89 5.75 10.98
C ASN A 119 -9.30 6.97 11.82
N PHE A 120 -10.40 6.83 12.56
CA PHE A 120 -10.95 7.93 13.33
C PHE A 120 -10.01 8.35 14.45
N LYS A 121 -9.82 9.66 14.60
CA LYS A 121 -9.08 10.25 15.72
C LYS A 121 -10.05 11.12 16.53
N PRO A 122 -10.01 11.05 17.87
CA PRO A 122 -10.78 11.96 18.70
C PRO A 122 -10.44 13.42 18.38
N PHE A 123 -11.43 14.31 18.38
CA PHE A 123 -11.23 15.73 18.09
C PHE A 123 -10.17 16.38 18.99
N VAL A 124 -10.08 15.95 20.26
CA VAL A 124 -9.06 16.44 21.21
C VAL A 124 -7.64 16.23 20.68
N LYS A 125 -7.37 15.15 19.92
CA LYS A 125 -6.06 14.90 19.33
C LYS A 125 -5.73 15.84 18.14
N LEU A 126 -6.72 16.54 17.59
CA LEU A 126 -6.50 17.52 16.53
C LEU A 126 -6.08 18.89 17.09
N ALA A 127 -6.49 19.22 18.32
CA ALA A 127 -6.19 20.51 18.95
C ALA A 127 -4.71 20.67 19.38
N TYR A 128 -3.96 19.57 19.45
CA TYR A 128 -2.57 19.54 19.95
C TYR A 128 -1.60 18.89 18.96
N ALA A 129 -1.91 18.91 17.66
CA ALA A 129 -1.02 18.39 16.64
C ALA A 129 0.18 19.34 16.46
N ASN A 130 1.33 18.96 17.05
CA ASN A 130 2.64 19.52 16.74
C ASN A 130 3.12 19.03 15.37
#